data_AF-A0A1V6H7W1-F1
#
_entry.id   AF-A0A1V6H7W1-F1
#
_cell.length_a   1.000
_cell.length_b   1.000
_cell.length_c   1.000
_cell.angle_alpha   90.00
_cell.angle_beta   90.00
_cell.angle_gamma   90.00
#
_symmetry.space_group_name_H-M   'P 1'
#
loop_
_entity.id
_entity.type
_entity.pdbx_description
1 polymer ?
#
loop_
_entity_poly.entity_id
_entity_poly.type
_entity_poly.pdbx_seq_one_letter_code
_entity_poly.pdbx_strand_id
1 'polypeptide(L)'
;MPVIGVPINASFDGMDALLAIVQMPPGIPVATVAVNGAMNAAILAVQILAVGDTEIAERLTTYKESLKTKIVEADAKLGTIKYTYKTN
;
A
#
# COMPACT_ATOMS: atom_id res chain seq x y z
N MET A 1 -12.21 -17.94 -2.71
CA MET A 1 -12.34 -16.51 -2.34
C MET A 1 -10.96 -16.00 -1.95
N PRO A 2 -10.50 -14.85 -2.46
CA PRO A 2 -9.19 -14.30 -2.11
C PRO A 2 -9.18 -13.76 -0.68
N VAL A 3 -8.04 -13.92 0.02
CA VAL A 3 -7.82 -13.43 1.38
C VAL A 3 -6.63 -12.47 1.39
N ILE A 4 -6.81 -11.29 1.97
CA ILE A 4 -5.77 -10.26 2.12
C ILE A 4 -5.45 -10.12 3.60
N GLY A 5 -4.19 -10.30 3.96
CA GLY A 5 -3.70 -10.20 5.34
C GLY A 5 -3.03 -8.84 5.59
N VAL A 6 -3.45 -8.15 6.65
CA VAL A 6 -2.80 -6.92 7.13
C VAL A 6 -2.13 -7.22 8.46
N PRO A 7 -0.78 -7.32 8.49
CA PRO A 7 -0.06 -7.45 9.75
C PRO A 7 -0.22 -6.18 10.58
N ILE A 8 -0.61 -6.31 11.85
CA ILE A 8 -0.72 -5.18 12.77
C ILE A 8 0.52 -5.17 13.67
N ASN A 9 1.13 -4.00 13.83
CA ASN A 9 2.27 -3.85 14.71
C ASN A 9 1.82 -4.02 16.17
N ALA A 10 2.36 -5.03 16.85
CA ALA A 10 2.12 -5.30 18.26
C ALA A 10 3.42 -5.60 19.02
N SER A 11 4.33 -6.39 18.45
CA SER A 11 5.64 -6.71 19.02
C SER A 11 6.68 -6.81 17.91
N PHE A 12 7.97 -6.64 18.20
CA PHE A 12 9.05 -6.69 17.20
C PHE A 12 8.76 -5.85 15.93
N ASP A 13 8.22 -4.65 16.09
CA ASP A 13 7.79 -3.76 15.00
C ASP A 13 6.84 -4.40 13.97
N GLY A 14 6.08 -5.42 14.40
CA GLY A 14 5.13 -6.17 13.56
C GLY A 14 5.77 -7.24 12.69
N MET A 15 7.06 -7.54 12.89
CA MET A 15 7.74 -8.65 12.21
C MET A 15 7.14 -10.01 12.56
N ASP A 16 6.71 -10.17 13.82
CA ASP A 16 6.02 -11.35 14.31
C ASP A 16 4.70 -11.58 13.55
N ALA A 17 3.87 -10.54 13.44
CA ALA A 17 2.61 -10.56 12.73
C ALA A 17 2.83 -10.78 11.22
N LEU A 18 3.86 -10.16 10.64
CA LEU A 18 4.19 -10.32 9.23
C LEU A 18 4.55 -11.76 8.92
N LEU A 19 5.45 -12.36 9.70
CA LEU A 19 5.88 -13.75 9.51
C LEU A 19 4.74 -14.73 9.76
N ALA A 20 3.89 -14.49 10.76
CA ALA A 20 2.74 -15.33 11.06
C ALA A 20 1.70 -15.38 9.92
N ILE A 21 1.57 -14.28 9.15
CA ILE A 21 0.59 -14.18 8.06
C ILE A 21 1.18 -14.59 6.71
N VAL A 22 2.44 -14.26 6.43
CA VAL A 22 3.07 -14.53 5.12
C VAL A 22 3.50 -15.99 4.95
N GLN A 23 3.85 -16.68 6.04
CA GLN A 23 4.41 -18.04 6.01
C GLN A 23 3.31 -19.11 5.93
N MET A 24 2.44 -19.02 4.91
CA MET A 24 1.38 -20.00 4.71
C MET A 24 1.89 -21.29 4.03
N PRO A 25 1.38 -22.47 4.43
CA PRO A 25 1.74 -23.73 3.78
C PRO A 25 1.21 -23.79 2.33
N PRO A 26 1.81 -24.66 1.50
CA PRO A 26 1.35 -24.87 0.13
C PRO A 26 -0.15 -25.20 0.06
N GLY A 27 -0.87 -24.58 -0.88
CA GLY A 27 -2.29 -24.82 -1.13
C GLY A 27 -3.25 -23.84 -0.46
N ILE A 28 -2.79 -23.00 0.49
CA ILE A 28 -3.62 -22.01 1.18
C ILE A 28 -2.96 -20.62 1.09
N PRO A 29 -3.06 -19.92 -0.05
CA PRO A 29 -2.39 -18.64 -0.23
C PRO A 29 -3.09 -17.50 0.52
N VAL A 30 -2.30 -16.55 1.02
CA VAL A 30 -2.76 -15.28 1.61
C VAL A 30 -1.98 -14.13 0.96
N ALA A 31 -2.68 -13.08 0.52
CA ALA A 31 -2.04 -11.88 -0.02
C ALA A 31 -1.68 -10.93 1.12
N THR A 32 -0.44 -11.02 1.62
CA THR A 32 0.04 -10.21 2.74
C THR A 32 0.53 -8.84 2.24
N VAL A 33 0.05 -7.76 2.87
CA VAL A 33 0.54 -6.39 2.63
C VAL A 33 1.53 -5.94 3.72
N ALA A 34 2.07 -4.73 3.59
CA ALA A 34 2.96 -4.14 4.58
C ALA A 34 2.34 -4.09 6.00
N VAL A 35 3.18 -4.07 7.03
CA VAL A 35 2.77 -3.86 8.43
C VAL A 35 1.99 -2.54 8.55
N ASN A 36 0.84 -2.57 9.23
CA ASN A 36 -0.14 -1.49 9.31
C ASN A 36 -0.63 -0.97 7.94
N GLY A 37 -0.44 -1.73 6.87
CA GLY A 37 -0.73 -1.36 5.49
C GLY A 37 -2.20 -1.49 5.09
N ALA A 38 -3.15 -1.14 5.96
CA ALA A 38 -4.58 -1.32 5.72
C ALA A 38 -5.06 -0.60 4.44
N MET A 39 -4.50 0.58 4.15
CA MET A 39 -4.79 1.31 2.92
C MET A 39 -4.36 0.52 1.67
N ASN A 40 -3.20 -0.13 1.70
CA ASN A 40 -2.72 -0.95 0.59
C ASN A 40 -3.57 -2.22 0.43
N ALA A 41 -4.06 -2.81 1.52
CA ALA A 41 -5.01 -3.92 1.45
C ALA A 41 -6.33 -3.50 0.79
N ALA A 42 -6.86 -2.33 1.12
CA ALA A 42 -8.06 -1.80 0.45
C ALA A 42 -7.81 -1.57 -1.05
N ILE A 43 -6.66 -0.98 -1.42
CA ILE A 43 -6.30 -0.77 -2.83
C ILE A 43 -6.14 -2.10 -3.57
N LEU A 44 -5.53 -3.11 -2.94
CA LEU A 44 -5.37 -4.44 -3.51
C LEU A 44 -6.74 -5.13 -3.69
N ALA A 45 -7.64 -5.01 -2.72
CA ALA A 45 -9.00 -5.52 -2.84
C ALA A 45 -9.74 -4.88 -4.03
N VAL A 46 -9.65 -3.55 -4.15
CA VAL A 46 -10.22 -2.80 -5.28
C VAL A 46 -9.59 -3.22 -6.62
N GLN A 47 -8.28 -3.47 -6.66
CA GLN A 47 -7.62 -3.98 -7.87
C GLN A 47 -8.13 -5.36 -8.28
N ILE A 48 -8.39 -6.25 -7.32
CA ILE A 48 -8.99 -7.56 -7.60
C ILE A 48 -10.41 -7.40 -8.14
N LEU A 49 -11.22 -6.53 -7.55
CA LEU A 49 -12.58 -6.25 -8.00
C LEU A 49 -12.62 -5.60 -9.40
N ALA A 50 -11.69 -4.68 -9.68
CA ALA A 50 -11.58 -3.98 -10.96
C ALA A 50 -11.33 -4.92 -12.16
N VAL A 51 -10.84 -6.14 -11.94
CA VAL A 51 -10.69 -7.13 -13.02
C VAL A 51 -12.05 -7.53 -13.60
N GLY A 52 -13.11 -7.56 -12.78
CA GLY A 52 -14.46 -7.93 -13.18
C GLY A 52 -15.42 -6.75 -13.37
N ASP A 53 -15.01 -5.54 -13.01
CA ASP A 53 -15.86 -4.35 -12.98
C ASP A 53 -15.15 -3.13 -13.58
N THR A 54 -15.64 -2.70 -14.74
CA THR A 54 -15.09 -1.57 -15.50
C THR A 54 -15.27 -0.23 -14.80
N GLU A 55 -16.35 -0.03 -14.04
CA GLU A 55 -16.58 1.22 -13.30
C GLU A 55 -15.54 1.36 -12.18
N ILE A 56 -15.26 0.27 -11.46
CA ILE A 56 -14.23 0.26 -10.43
C ILE A 56 -12.84 0.48 -11.03
N ALA A 57 -12.57 -0.08 -12.22
CA ALA A 57 -11.30 0.12 -12.93
C ALA A 57 -11.06 1.58 -13.33
N GLU A 58 -12.09 2.27 -13.81
CA GLU A 58 -12.02 3.71 -14.12
C GLU A 58 -11.74 4.53 -12.86
N ARG A 59 -12.49 4.29 -11.77
CA ARG A 59 -12.29 4.98 -10.48
C ARG A 59 -10.89 4.76 -9.92
N LEU A 60 -10.35 3.55 -10.05
CA LEU A 60 -8.98 3.23 -9.64
C LEU A 60 -7.94 4.00 -10.48
N THR A 61 -8.19 4.17 -11.77
CA THR A 61 -7.31 4.93 -12.68
C THR A 61 -7.28 6.40 -12.28
N THR A 62 -8.45 7.02 -12.09
CA THR A 62 -8.56 8.41 -11.58
C THR A 62 -7.86 8.57 -10.23
N TYR A 63 -8.02 7.60 -9.33
CA TYR A 63 -7.35 7.62 -8.04
C TYR A 63 -5.81 7.61 -8.19
N LYS A 64 -5.26 6.77 -9.07
CA LYS A 64 -3.81 6.72 -9.34
C LYS A 64 -3.29 8.02 -9.96
N GLU A 65 -4.04 8.64 -10.87
CA GLU A 65 -3.69 9.95 -11.43
C GLU A 65 -3.64 11.03 -10.35
N SER A 66 -4.61 11.04 -9.43
CA SER A 66 -4.64 11.99 -8.32
C SER A 66 -3.40 11.88 -7.41
N LEU A 67 -2.89 10.67 -7.20
CA LEU A 67 -1.66 10.43 -6.43
C LEU A 67 -0.43 11.00 -7.15
N LYS A 68 -0.35 10.81 -8.47
CA LYS A 68 0.74 11.38 -9.29
C LYS A 68 0.78 12.89 -9.17
N THR A 69 -0.37 13.56 -9.29
CA THR A 69 -0.46 15.02 -9.15
C THR A 69 0.01 15.49 -7.77
N LYS A 70 -0.43 14.82 -6.70
CA LYS A 70 0.03 15.14 -5.33
C LYS A 70 1.54 15.03 -5.15
N ILE A 71 2.17 14.03 -5.77
CA ILE A 71 3.63 13.85 -5.68
C ILE A 71 4.36 14.98 -6.41
N VAL A 72 3.91 15.35 -7.61
CA VAL A 72 4.50 16.46 -8.38
C VAL A 72 4.39 17.78 -7.61
N GLU A 73 3.25 18.05 -6.98
CA GLU A 73 3.07 19.24 -6.13
C GLU A 73 3.96 19.22 -4.88
N ALA A 74 4.11 18.06 -4.25
CA ALA A 74 4.99 17.90 -3.08
C ALA A 74 6.46 18.12 -3.45
N ASP A 75 6.89 17.58 -4.60
CA ASP A 75 8.27 17.75 -5.10
C ASP A 75 8.57 19.22 -5.44
N ALA A 76 7.64 19.92 -6.09
CA ALA A 76 7.76 21.35 -6.34
C ALA A 76 7.87 22.18 -5.05
N LYS A 77 7.17 21.78 -3.98
CA LYS A 77 7.28 22.41 -2.65
C LYS A 77 8.62 22.10 -1.98
N LEU A 78 9.15 20.89 -2.12
CA LEU A 78 10.45 20.53 -1.56
C LEU A 78 11.61 21.24 -2.28
N GLY A 79 11.51 21.42 -3.61
CA GLY A 79 12.53 22.12 -4.40
C GLY A 79 12.70 23.60 -4.04
N THR A 80 11.70 24.23 -3.43
CA THR A 80 11.78 25.63 -2.96
C THR A 80 12.40 25.77 -1.56
N ILE A 81 12.56 24.67 -0.82
CA ILE A 81 13.14 24.67 0.53
C ILE A 81 14.66 24.52 0.42
N LYS A 82 15.40 25.62 0.65
CA LYS A 82 16.86 25.57 0.85
C LYS A 82 17.19 25.06 2.25
N TYR A 83 17.73 23.86 2.35
CA TYR A 83 18.25 23.32 3.61
C TYR A 83 19.59 23.99 3.97
N THR A 84 19.60 24.77 5.06
CA THR A 84 20.76 25.56 5.51
C THR A 84 21.85 24.72 6.18
N TYR A 85 21.56 23.49 6.60
CA TYR A 85 22.52 22.61 7.26
C TYR A 85 22.39 21.18 6.72
N LYS A 86 23.28 20.80 5.79
CA LYS A 86 23.54 19.39 5.46
C LYS A 86 24.67 18.91 6.37
N THR A 87 24.34 18.23 7.45
CA THR A 87 25.32 17.41 8.19
C THR A 87 25.30 16.02 7.57
N ASN A 88 26.50 15.54 7.19
CA ASN A 88 26.74 14.23 6.58
C ASN A 88 26.16 13.07 7.40
#